data_AF-A0ABD4ZGJ4-F1
#
_entry.id   AF-A0ABD4ZGJ4-F1
#
_cell.length_a   1.000
_cell.length_b   1.000
_cell.length_c   1.000
_cell.angle_alpha   90.00
_cell.angle_beta   90.00
_cell.angle_gamma   90.00
#
_symmetry.space_group_name_H-M   'P 1'
#
loop_
_entity.id
_entity.type
_entity.pdbx_description
1 polymer ?
#
loop_
_entity_poly.entity_id
_entity_poly.type
_entity_poly.pdbx_seq_one_letter_code
_entity_poly.pdbx_strand_id
1 'polypeptide(L)'
;IDVSIQAATKYLVGHSDAMIGTAVCNARCWEQLRENAYLMGQMVDADTAYITSRGLRTLGVRLRQHHESSLKVAEWLAEHPQVA
;
A
#
# COMPACT_ATOMS: atom_id res chain seq x y z
N ILE A 1 13.40 7.56 -8.71
CA ILE A 1 12.01 7.08 -8.87
C ILE A 1 11.19 8.28 -9.31
N ASP A 2 10.50 8.17 -10.45
CA ASP A 2 9.65 9.25 -10.97
C ASP A 2 8.20 9.16 -10.49
N VAL A 3 7.67 7.93 -10.45
CA VAL A 3 6.37 7.61 -9.90
C VAL A 3 6.48 6.35 -9.04
N SER A 4 5.94 6.39 -7.83
CA SER A 4 5.75 5.24 -6.94
C SER A 4 4.27 4.90 -6.89
N ILE A 5 3.92 3.70 -7.35
CA ILE A 5 2.54 3.21 -7.38
C ILE A 5 2.37 2.13 -6.32
N GLN A 6 1.28 2.21 -5.54
CA GLN A 6 0.94 1.17 -4.57
C GLN A 6 -0.54 0.83 -4.62
N ALA A 7 -0.84 -0.46 -4.51
CA ALA A 7 -2.17 -0.93 -4.15
C ALA A 7 -2.40 -0.63 -2.67
N ALA A 8 -2.93 0.55 -2.37
CA ALA A 8 -3.19 1.02 -1.02
C ALA A 8 -4.22 0.14 -0.29
N THR A 9 -5.06 -0.59 -1.02
CA THR A 9 -5.89 -1.73 -0.55
C THR A 9 -5.15 -2.66 0.41
N LYS A 10 -3.82 -2.79 0.27
CA LYS A 10 -2.98 -3.71 1.04
C LYS A 10 -2.49 -3.05 2.33
N TYR A 11 -1.19 -2.81 2.45
CA TYR A 11 -0.62 -2.39 3.73
C TYR A 11 -1.05 -0.98 4.18
N LEU A 12 -1.36 -0.06 3.26
CA LEU A 12 -1.76 1.31 3.61
C LEU A 12 -3.11 1.34 4.31
N VAL A 13 -4.15 0.75 3.71
CA VAL A 13 -5.43 0.48 4.36
C VAL A 13 -5.20 -0.44 5.55
N GLY A 14 -4.65 -1.64 5.33
CA GLY A 14 -4.19 -2.55 6.36
C GLY A 14 -5.27 -3.25 7.18
N HIS A 15 -6.55 -3.03 6.86
CA HIS A 15 -7.71 -3.56 7.60
C HIS A 15 -8.67 -4.38 6.71
N SER A 16 -8.30 -4.63 5.45
CA SER A 16 -9.06 -5.47 4.50
C SER A 16 -10.50 -5.02 4.24
N ASP A 17 -10.79 -3.73 4.40
CA ASP A 17 -12.13 -3.14 4.36
C ASP A 17 -12.30 -2.08 3.26
N ALA A 18 -11.27 -1.81 2.46
CA ALA A 18 -11.28 -0.76 1.44
C ALA A 18 -10.42 -1.10 0.22
N MET A 19 -10.81 -0.60 -0.95
CA MET A 19 -9.98 -0.66 -2.17
C MET A 19 -9.56 0.73 -2.60
N ILE A 20 -8.26 0.95 -2.74
CA ILE A 20 -7.68 2.23 -3.17
C ILE A 20 -6.31 2.01 -3.82
N GLY A 21 -6.01 2.81 -4.84
CA GLY A 21 -4.69 2.92 -5.47
C GLY A 21 -4.02 4.25 -5.13
N THR A 22 -2.70 4.27 -5.10
CA THR A 22 -1.92 5.51 -4.97
C THR A 22 -0.87 5.59 -6.06
N ALA A 23 -0.67 6.79 -6.60
CA ALA A 23 0.45 7.12 -7.47
C ALA A 23 1.06 8.42 -6.94
N VAL A 24 2.28 8.34 -6.42
CA VAL A 24 3.03 9.49 -5.89
C VAL A 24 4.16 9.79 -6.84
N CYS A 25 4.29 11.03 -7.30
CA CYS A 25 5.32 11.40 -8.27
C CYS A 25 6.11 12.64 -7.84
N ASN A 26 7.26 12.83 -8.50
CA ASN A 26 8.02 14.08 -8.36
C ASN A 26 7.40 15.21 -9.21
N ALA A 27 7.89 16.44 -9.02
CA ALA A 27 7.37 17.63 -9.69
C ALA A 27 7.41 17.55 -11.23
N ARG A 28 8.39 16.83 -11.81
CA ARG A 28 8.55 16.70 -13.27
C ARG A 28 7.41 15.94 -13.92
N CYS A 29 6.78 15.01 -13.19
CA CYS A 29 5.71 14.15 -13.69
C CYS A 29 4.31 14.58 -13.22
N TRP A 30 4.20 15.59 -12.35
CA TRP A 30 2.95 15.93 -11.67
C TRP A 30 1.85 16.39 -12.63
N GLU A 31 2.15 17.30 -13.57
CA GLU A 31 1.16 17.82 -14.51
C GLU A 31 0.54 16.69 -15.34
N GLN A 32 1.40 15.85 -15.93
CA GLN A 32 0.96 14.70 -16.72
C GLN A 32 0.17 13.69 -15.88
N LEU A 33 0.60 13.37 -14.66
CA LEU A 33 -0.10 12.42 -13.81
C LEU A 33 -1.50 12.93 -13.42
N ARG A 34 -1.58 14.19 -13.00
CA ARG A 34 -2.84 14.83 -12.57
C ARG A 34 -3.84 14.92 -13.73
N GLU A 35 -3.39 15.37 -14.90
CA GLU A 35 -4.25 15.52 -16.08
C GLU A 35 -4.83 14.17 -16.51
N ASN A 36 -3.99 13.14 -16.62
CA ASN A 36 -4.44 11.80 -17.01
C ASN A 36 -5.37 11.17 -15.97
N ALA A 37 -5.09 11.33 -14.67
CA ALA A 37 -5.99 10.87 -13.61
C ALA A 37 -7.37 11.54 -13.71
N TYR A 38 -7.40 12.85 -14.01
CA TYR A 38 -8.64 13.59 -14.20
C TYR A 38 -9.42 13.11 -15.44
N LEU A 39 -8.76 13.01 -16.60
CA LEU A 39 -9.38 12.58 -17.86
C LEU A 39 -9.93 11.14 -17.79
N MET A 40 -9.28 10.27 -17.03
CA MET A 40 -9.71 8.89 -16.79
C MET A 40 -10.69 8.73 -15.61
N GLY A 41 -11.09 9.82 -14.95
CA GLY A 41 -12.00 9.78 -13.81
C GLY A 41 -11.46 9.00 -12.61
N GLN A 42 -10.14 8.92 -12.45
CA GLN A 42 -9.49 8.21 -11.35
C GLN A 42 -9.59 9.04 -10.07
N MET A 43 -10.66 8.80 -9.30
CA MET A 43 -10.94 9.50 -8.06
C MET A 43 -11.38 8.52 -6.96
N VAL A 44 -11.17 8.92 -5.71
CA VAL A 44 -11.57 8.17 -4.52
C VAL A 44 -12.73 8.88 -3.83
N ASP A 45 -13.67 8.11 -3.28
CA ASP A 45 -14.72 8.66 -2.43
C ASP A 45 -14.17 9.10 -1.05
N ALA A 46 -14.94 9.95 -0.36
CA ALA A 46 -14.51 10.53 0.90
C ALA A 46 -14.34 9.48 2.02
N ASP A 47 -15.19 8.46 2.05
CA ASP A 47 -15.17 7.43 3.08
C ASP A 47 -13.93 6.54 2.91
N THR A 48 -13.66 6.09 1.69
CA THR A 48 -12.44 5.33 1.34
C THR A 48 -11.17 6.13 1.64
N ALA A 49 -11.16 7.44 1.38
CA ALA A 49 -10.04 8.31 1.75
C ALA A 49 -9.85 8.39 3.28
N TYR A 50 -10.95 8.55 4.04
CA TYR A 50 -10.92 8.62 5.50
C TYR A 50 -10.41 7.31 6.13
N ILE A 51 -10.95 6.17 5.72
CA ILE A 51 -10.55 4.87 6.28
C ILE A 51 -9.11 4.51 5.91
N THR A 52 -8.65 4.90 4.72
CA THR A 52 -7.22 4.79 4.36
C THR A 52 -6.35 5.64 5.29
N SER A 53 -6.72 6.91 5.52
CA SER A 53 -6.01 7.82 6.44
C SER A 53 -5.97 7.27 7.88
N ARG A 54 -7.07 6.70 8.36
CA ARG A 54 -7.11 5.96 9.63
C ARG A 54 -6.13 4.78 9.62
N GLY A 55 -6.07 4.02 8.54
CA GLY A 55 -5.12 2.91 8.36
C GLY A 55 -3.66 3.34 8.50
N LEU A 56 -3.30 4.50 7.95
CA LEU A 56 -1.94 5.05 8.02
C LEU A 56 -1.47 5.32 9.46
N ARG A 57 -2.38 5.65 10.38
CA ARG A 57 -2.03 5.94 11.79
C ARG A 57 -1.37 4.76 12.51
N THR A 58 -1.66 3.53 12.09
CA THR A 58 -1.07 2.31 12.65
C THR A 58 -0.10 1.61 11.70
N LEU A 59 0.20 2.20 10.53
CA LEU A 59 1.05 1.58 9.52
C LEU A 59 2.42 1.18 10.06
N GLY A 60 3.07 2.07 10.82
CA GLY A 60 4.40 1.81 11.36
C GLY A 60 4.45 0.61 12.31
N VAL A 61 3.48 0.50 13.23
CA VAL A 61 3.42 -0.66 14.16
C VAL A 61 3.06 -1.94 13.42
N ARG A 62 2.12 -1.89 12.47
CA ARG A 62 1.70 -3.06 11.67
C ARG A 62 2.83 -3.57 10.80
N LEU A 63 3.54 -2.69 10.08
CA LEU A 63 4.65 -3.10 9.21
C LEU A 63 5.82 -3.70 9.99
N ARG A 64 6.13 -3.17 11.17
CA ARG A 64 7.14 -3.79 12.05
C ARG A 64 6.72 -5.21 12.45
N GLN A 65 5.49 -5.39 12.89
CA GLN A 65 4.99 -6.72 13.25
C GLN A 65 4.97 -7.68 12.04
N HIS A 66 4.54 -7.21 10.87
CA HIS A 66 4.59 -8.00 9.64
C HIS A 66 6.02 -8.43 9.32
N HIS A 67 6.99 -7.53 9.41
CA HIS A 67 8.40 -7.85 9.17
C HIS A 67 8.90 -8.95 10.12
N GLU A 68 8.73 -8.77 11.44
CA GLU A 68 9.18 -9.74 12.43
C GLU A 68 8.51 -11.11 12.29
N SER A 69 7.18 -11.13 12.08
CA SER A 69 6.44 -12.37 11.90
C SER A 69 6.81 -13.07 10.59
N SER A 70 6.97 -12.31 9.50
CA SER A 70 7.31 -12.88 8.20
C SER A 70 8.71 -13.48 8.18
N LEU A 71 9.69 -12.86 8.83
CA LEU A 71 11.03 -13.45 8.95
C LEU A 71 11.01 -14.78 9.71
N LYS A 72 10.34 -14.83 10.87
CA LYS A 72 10.19 -16.08 11.65
C LYS A 72 9.56 -17.20 10.83
N VAL A 73 8.49 -16.89 10.08
CA VAL A 73 7.82 -17.87 9.22
C VAL A 73 8.72 -18.29 8.06
N ALA A 74 9.43 -17.35 7.43
CA ALA A 74 10.34 -17.64 6.34
C ALA A 74 11.51 -18.54 6.78
N GLU A 75 12.13 -18.25 7.93
CA GLU A 75 13.20 -19.06 8.53
C GLU A 75 12.71 -20.47 8.86
N TRP A 76 11.54 -20.58 9.52
CA TRP A 76 10.94 -21.87 9.81
C TRP A 76 10.63 -22.70 8.55
N LEU A 77 10.08 -22.06 7.51
CA LEU A 77 9.80 -22.72 6.23
C LEU A 77 11.09 -23.17 5.52
N ALA A 78 12.19 -22.41 5.64
CA ALA A 78 13.47 -22.75 5.02
C ALA A 78 14.10 -24.02 5.60
N GLU A 79 13.79 -24.35 6.86
CA GLU A 79 14.28 -25.55 7.53
C GLU A 79 13.26 -26.71 7.49
N HIS A 80 12.07 -26.49 6.93
CA HIS A 80 10.99 -27.46 6.96
C HIS A 80 11.20 -28.58 5.92
N PRO A 81 11.29 -29.87 6.32
CA PRO A 81 11.63 -30.98 5.41
C PRO A 81 10.65 -31.24 4.25
N GLN A 82 9.44 -30.71 4.32
CA GLN A 82 8.44 -30.82 3.25
C GLN A 82 8.45 -29.64 2.27
N VAL A 83 9.33 -28.64 2.50
CA VAL A 83 9.44 -27.42 1.70
C VAL A 83 10.83 -27.30 1.07
N ALA A 84 11.89 -27.51 1.86
CA ALA A 84 13.29 -27.39 1.46
C ALA A 84 13.82 -28.60 0.65
#